data_AF-A0A7N0UKC6-F1
#
_entry.id   AF-A0A7N0UKC6-F1
#
_cell.length_a   1.000
_cell.length_b   1.000
_cell.length_c   1.000
_cell.angle_alpha   90.00
_cell.angle_beta   90.00
_cell.angle_gamma   90.00
#
_symmetry.space_group_name_H-M   'P 1'
#
loop_
_entity.id
_entity.type
_entity.pdbx_description
1 polymer ?
#
loop_
_entity_poly.entity_id
_entity_poly.type
_entity_poly.pdbx_seq_one_letter_code
_entity_poly.pdbx_strand_id
1 'polypeptide(L)'
;MTSSSSATLNYCFRCSNIQSLRNPPRNPPSSSLFRSPSRTRVSYLPQIRASSISTKLEEVPAFQVVEDKGIVGKAQWKAAIDFKWIRDNKEAVAANIKCRKSNANLKRVLELYEMYLNQQKEVDRNRAERNLVASMMKGKKEPAEAQKLIEQGKMLKEEAVSLENDLLRMMDELQMEAQCIPNMTHPDVPIGPEDCAVTSKTVGSPREFNFPIKDHVQLGKDLDLIDFDAAAKVSGSKFYYLKNEAVLLEAGLINWTLSELMKRGFTAITTPEIVRSSAVEKCGFQPRGENTQVYSIEGTDQCLIGTAEIPVGGIHMDSILAESSLPLKYVAYSHCFRTEAGAAGSATRGLYRVHQFSKVELFILCKPDDSEKYHEELVRIEEELFSSLGLHFKILDMASEDLGAPAYRKYDIEAWMPGLGRYGEISSASNCTDYQSRRLGIRFRPSEPASANPKKGRSSLASPQFVHTLNATACAVPRMIISLLENNQQEDGSVTIPEPLRPYLGGLAAITHKSL
;
A
#
# COMPACT_ATOMS: atom_id res chain seq x y z
N MET A 1 -11.67 28.21 53.96
CA MET A 1 -10.34 28.23 54.62
C MET A 1 -9.38 27.63 53.61
N THR A 2 -8.41 28.29 52.96
CA THR A 2 -7.56 29.48 53.16
C THR A 2 -7.03 29.84 51.75
N SER A 3 -7.18 31.07 51.26
CA SER A 3 -6.17 32.16 51.18
C SER A 3 -5.58 32.33 49.76
N SER A 4 -5.94 33.40 49.01
CA SER A 4 -5.10 34.60 48.67
C SER A 4 -3.99 34.33 47.61
N SER A 5 -3.69 35.09 46.55
CA SER A 5 -3.97 36.47 46.07
C SER A 5 -3.58 36.54 44.57
N SER A 6 -4.39 37.16 43.71
CA SER A 6 -4.18 38.46 43.01
C SER A 6 -2.79 38.77 42.41
N ALA A 7 -2.72 38.95 41.09
CA ALA A 7 -2.08 40.12 40.44
C ALA A 7 -2.44 40.21 38.94
N THR A 8 -2.91 41.40 38.54
CA THR A 8 -3.25 41.87 37.20
C THR A 8 -2.10 42.73 36.66
N LEU A 9 -1.79 42.71 35.35
CA LEU A 9 -1.42 43.91 34.57
C LEU A 9 -1.12 43.60 33.08
N ASN A 10 -2.02 44.12 32.23
CA ASN A 10 -1.85 44.82 30.94
C ASN A 10 -0.54 44.70 30.14
N TYR A 11 -0.64 44.43 28.83
CA TYR A 11 -0.01 45.30 27.80
C TYR A 11 -0.73 45.22 26.43
N CYS A 12 -1.44 46.33 26.17
CA CYS A 12 -1.64 47.09 24.93
C CYS A 12 -1.68 46.43 23.53
N PHE A 13 -2.85 46.62 22.89
CA PHE A 13 -3.11 46.71 21.46
C PHE A 13 -2.17 47.69 20.71
N ARG A 14 -1.82 47.34 19.46
CA ARG A 14 -1.59 48.32 18.37
C ARG A 14 -2.10 47.76 17.03
N CYS A 15 -3.07 48.48 16.47
CA CYS A 15 -3.55 48.38 15.09
C CYS A 15 -2.70 49.25 14.13
N SER A 16 -3.05 49.15 12.84
CA SER A 16 -2.77 50.03 11.69
C SER A 16 -1.65 49.55 10.75
N ASN A 17 -1.73 49.53 9.42
CA ASN A 17 -2.73 49.95 8.40
C ASN A 17 -2.36 49.20 7.08
N ILE A 18 -3.31 48.59 6.38
CA ILE A 18 -3.90 49.01 5.07
C ILE A 18 -2.91 49.58 4.04
N GLN A 19 -2.77 48.89 2.90
CA GLN A 19 -2.76 49.54 1.58
C GLN A 19 -3.38 48.65 0.50
N SER A 20 -4.38 49.23 -0.17
CA SER A 20 -5.19 48.71 -1.27
C SER A 20 -4.69 49.20 -2.63
N LEU A 21 -4.74 48.37 -3.68
CA LEU A 21 -4.80 48.78 -5.09
C LEU A 21 -5.71 47.77 -5.82
N ARG A 22 -7.00 48.09 -6.09
CA ARG A 22 -7.58 48.76 -7.28
C ARG A 22 -7.43 47.98 -8.61
N ASN A 23 -8.50 47.30 -9.04
CA ASN A 23 -8.95 47.17 -10.45
C ASN A 23 -9.79 48.44 -10.83
N PRO A 24 -10.35 48.69 -12.07
CA PRO A 24 -10.57 47.91 -13.32
C PRO A 24 -10.34 48.83 -14.61
N PRO A 25 -11.01 48.78 -15.82
CA PRO A 25 -12.05 47.86 -16.38
C PRO A 25 -12.05 47.56 -17.93
N ARG A 26 -13.06 46.75 -18.35
CA ARG A 26 -13.88 46.74 -19.62
C ARG A 26 -13.62 45.68 -20.75
N ASN A 27 -14.73 45.00 -21.09
CA ASN A 27 -15.04 44.09 -22.23
C ASN A 27 -15.24 44.84 -23.59
N PRO A 28 -15.84 44.24 -24.66
CA PRO A 28 -15.32 43.36 -25.71
C PRO A 28 -15.56 43.94 -27.15
N PRO A 29 -15.36 43.19 -28.24
CA PRO A 29 -16.43 43.00 -29.25
C PRO A 29 -16.49 41.54 -29.76
N SER A 30 -17.63 40.85 -29.87
CA SER A 30 -18.74 40.91 -30.84
C SER A 30 -18.42 40.59 -32.32
N SER A 31 -19.11 39.52 -32.78
CA SER A 31 -19.72 39.24 -34.10
C SER A 31 -18.90 38.81 -35.33
N SER A 32 -19.19 37.55 -35.72
CA SER A 32 -19.56 37.03 -37.05
C SER A 32 -18.60 37.17 -38.24
N LEU A 33 -18.35 36.04 -38.91
CA LEU A 33 -18.72 35.84 -40.32
C LEU A 33 -18.63 34.35 -40.72
N PHE A 34 -19.72 33.87 -41.29
CA PHE A 34 -19.85 32.62 -42.03
C PHE A 34 -18.83 32.53 -43.19
N ARG A 35 -18.24 31.35 -43.39
CA ARG A 35 -18.02 30.79 -44.74
C ARG A 35 -17.70 29.29 -44.68
N SER A 36 -18.55 28.49 -45.31
CA SER A 36 -18.24 27.13 -45.74
C SER A 36 -17.14 27.14 -46.81
N PRO A 37 -16.42 26.01 -46.99
CA PRO A 37 -16.51 25.38 -48.30
C PRO A 37 -16.51 23.84 -48.30
N SER A 38 -17.38 23.33 -49.15
CA SER A 38 -17.26 22.19 -50.07
C SER A 38 -16.30 21.02 -49.79
N ARG A 39 -16.94 19.84 -49.75
CA ARG A 39 -16.51 18.52 -50.23
C ARG A 39 -15.27 18.50 -51.16
N THR A 40 -14.32 17.66 -50.80
CA THR A 40 -13.38 17.05 -51.75
C THR A 40 -13.28 15.55 -51.51
N ARG A 41 -13.31 14.81 -52.63
CA ARG A 41 -13.37 13.35 -52.75
C ARG A 41 -12.12 12.67 -52.19
N VAL A 42 -12.32 11.56 -51.47
CA VAL A 42 -11.29 10.58 -51.13
C VAL A 42 -11.11 9.63 -52.31
N SER A 43 -9.87 9.51 -52.80
CA SER A 43 -9.46 8.58 -53.86
C SER A 43 -8.86 7.30 -53.26
N TYR A 44 -9.34 6.17 -53.80
CA TYR A 44 -8.90 4.78 -53.71
C TYR A 44 -7.45 4.48 -53.27
N LEU A 45 -7.31 3.57 -52.30
CA LEU A 45 -6.11 2.76 -52.04
C LEU A 45 -6.30 1.34 -52.62
N PRO A 46 -5.27 0.70 -53.18
CA PRO A 46 -5.38 -0.61 -53.81
C PRO A 46 -5.27 -1.77 -52.80
N GLN A 47 -6.02 -2.83 -53.09
CA GLN A 47 -6.01 -4.13 -52.39
C GLN A 47 -4.61 -4.77 -52.40
N ILE A 48 -4.15 -5.22 -51.23
CA ILE A 48 -3.04 -6.18 -51.11
C ILE A 48 -3.59 -7.49 -50.55
N ARG A 49 -3.27 -8.57 -51.25
CA ARG A 49 -3.69 -9.96 -51.01
C ARG A 49 -3.14 -10.49 -49.68
N ALA A 50 -3.98 -11.27 -48.99
CA ALA A 50 -3.60 -12.07 -47.84
C ALA A 50 -2.62 -13.20 -48.24
N SER A 51 -1.48 -13.27 -47.56
CA SER A 51 -0.62 -14.46 -47.53
C SER A 51 -0.61 -15.04 -46.12
N SER A 52 -0.99 -16.30 -46.02
CA SER A 52 -0.93 -17.13 -44.82
C SER A 52 0.51 -17.33 -44.37
N ILE A 53 0.85 -16.83 -43.17
CA ILE A 53 2.11 -17.14 -42.49
C ILE A 53 1.80 -18.10 -41.35
N SER A 54 2.37 -19.30 -41.48
CA SER A 54 2.39 -20.35 -40.47
C SER A 54 3.23 -19.89 -39.26
N THR A 55 2.60 -19.76 -38.10
CA THR A 55 3.26 -19.50 -36.82
C THR A 55 3.96 -20.77 -36.34
N LYS A 56 5.29 -20.82 -36.53
CA LYS A 56 6.15 -21.64 -35.67
C LYS A 56 6.27 -20.92 -34.33
N LEU A 57 5.91 -21.61 -33.26
CA LEU A 57 6.23 -21.24 -31.88
C LEU A 57 7.76 -21.25 -31.74
N GLU A 58 8.36 -20.07 -31.61
CA GLU A 58 9.73 -19.94 -31.11
C GLU A 58 9.68 -20.00 -29.58
N GLU A 59 10.39 -20.98 -29.02
CA GLU A 59 10.60 -21.13 -27.59
C GLU A 59 11.30 -19.89 -27.03
N VAL A 60 10.80 -19.39 -25.90
CA VAL A 60 11.43 -18.33 -25.11
C VAL A 60 12.82 -18.82 -24.69
N PRO A 61 13.92 -18.11 -24.98
CA PRO A 61 15.24 -18.58 -24.60
C PRO A 61 15.37 -18.56 -23.08
N ALA A 62 15.73 -19.72 -22.51
CA ALA A 62 16.12 -19.85 -21.12
C ALA A 62 17.17 -18.80 -20.76
N PHE A 63 16.98 -18.16 -19.61
CA PHE A 63 17.87 -17.16 -19.04
C PHE A 63 19.30 -17.73 -18.97
N GLN A 64 20.18 -17.29 -19.88
CA GLN A 64 21.60 -17.65 -19.83
C GLN A 64 22.24 -16.87 -18.67
N VAL A 65 22.60 -17.59 -17.62
CA VAL A 65 23.52 -17.10 -16.59
C VAL A 65 24.85 -16.85 -17.29
N VAL A 66 25.17 -15.58 -17.52
CA VAL A 66 26.51 -15.19 -17.94
C VAL A 66 27.45 -15.48 -16.76
N GLU A 67 28.29 -16.51 -16.89
CA GLU A 67 29.42 -16.73 -15.98
C GLU A 67 30.41 -15.57 -16.14
N ASP A 68 30.16 -14.46 -15.45
CA ASP A 68 31.11 -13.35 -15.36
C ASP A 68 32.19 -13.73 -14.32
N LYS A 69 33.20 -14.47 -14.79
CA LYS A 69 34.36 -14.93 -13.99
C LYS A 69 35.23 -13.73 -13.62
N GLY A 70 34.81 -12.96 -12.62
CA GLY A 70 35.63 -11.91 -12.02
C GLY A 70 34.90 -10.82 -11.25
N ILE A 71 33.57 -10.72 -11.33
CA ILE A 71 32.79 -9.68 -10.66
C ILE A 71 31.80 -10.33 -9.68
N VAL A 72 31.88 -9.90 -8.42
CA VAL A 72 30.91 -10.26 -7.39
C VAL A 72 29.57 -9.61 -7.76
N GLY A 73 28.52 -10.43 -7.95
CA GLY A 73 27.18 -9.96 -8.32
C GLY A 73 26.61 -8.94 -7.32
N LYS A 74 25.50 -8.27 -7.66
CA LYS A 74 24.72 -7.46 -6.70
C LYS A 74 23.52 -8.25 -6.24
N ALA A 75 23.31 -8.31 -4.92
CA ALA A 75 22.10 -8.87 -4.32
C ALA A 75 20.87 -8.21 -4.94
N GLN A 76 19.92 -9.04 -5.41
CA GLN A 76 18.74 -8.54 -6.13
C GLN A 76 17.69 -7.96 -5.18
N TRP A 77 17.66 -8.45 -3.93
CA TRP A 77 16.68 -8.05 -2.93
C TRP A 77 17.31 -7.78 -1.57
N LYS A 78 16.92 -6.69 -0.91
CA LYS A 78 17.53 -6.29 0.37
C LYS A 78 16.48 -5.85 1.39
N ALA A 79 15.78 -6.83 1.97
CA ALA A 79 14.96 -6.61 3.17
C ALA A 79 15.78 -6.89 4.44
N ALA A 80 15.52 -6.13 5.50
CA ALA A 80 16.13 -6.33 6.82
C ALA A 80 15.37 -7.38 7.65
N ILE A 81 15.26 -8.59 7.09
CA ILE A 81 14.67 -9.75 7.78
C ILE A 81 15.62 -10.24 8.87
N ASP A 82 15.11 -10.46 10.07
CA ASP A 82 15.89 -10.97 11.19
C ASP A 82 15.94 -12.51 11.18
N PHE A 83 16.78 -13.07 10.31
CA PHE A 83 16.95 -14.53 10.18
C PHE A 83 17.37 -15.20 11.50
N LYS A 84 18.16 -14.49 12.31
CA LYS A 84 18.59 -14.98 13.61
C LYS A 84 17.38 -15.10 14.54
N TRP A 85 16.54 -14.07 14.62
CA TRP A 85 15.32 -14.11 15.42
C TRP A 85 14.38 -15.22 14.96
N ILE A 86 14.21 -15.43 13.65
CA ILE A 86 13.41 -16.52 13.09
C ILE A 86 13.94 -17.88 13.58
N ARG A 87 15.26 -18.10 13.53
CA ARG A 87 15.89 -19.33 14.04
C ARG A 87 15.71 -19.50 15.54
N ASP A 88 15.94 -18.43 16.30
CA ASP A 88 15.91 -18.46 17.76
C ASP A 88 14.47 -18.57 18.30
N ASN A 89 13.44 -18.27 17.49
CA ASN A 89 12.01 -18.34 17.83
C ASN A 89 11.21 -19.25 16.87
N LYS A 90 11.86 -20.28 16.32
CA LYS A 90 11.30 -21.12 15.25
C LYS A 90 9.96 -21.77 15.60
N GLU A 91 9.72 -22.12 16.86
CA GLU A 91 8.46 -22.70 17.33
C GLU A 91 7.30 -21.71 17.22
N ALA A 92 7.52 -20.46 17.65
CA ALA A 92 6.52 -19.40 17.55
C ALA A 92 6.23 -19.04 16.09
N VAL A 93 7.27 -18.98 15.25
CA VAL A 93 7.13 -18.74 13.80
C VAL A 93 6.37 -19.89 13.13
N ALA A 94 6.67 -21.14 13.47
CA ALA A 94 5.95 -22.31 12.95
C ALA A 94 4.47 -22.29 13.32
N ALA A 95 4.16 -21.97 14.58
CA ALA A 95 2.78 -21.83 15.05
C ALA A 95 2.04 -20.72 14.30
N ASN A 96 2.68 -19.57 14.11
CA ASN A 96 2.11 -18.43 13.38
C ASN A 96 1.84 -18.75 11.90
N ILE A 97 2.79 -19.40 11.20
CA ILE A 97 2.63 -19.82 9.80
C ILE A 97 1.41 -20.74 9.65
N LYS A 98 1.27 -21.71 10.57
CA LYS A 98 0.13 -22.62 10.60
C LYS A 98 -1.19 -21.89 10.87
N CYS A 99 -1.21 -21.02 11.87
CA CYS A 99 -2.38 -20.23 12.28
C CYS A 99 -2.89 -19.32 11.16
N ARG A 100 -1.97 -18.76 10.34
CA ARG A 100 -2.29 -17.92 9.19
C ARG A 100 -2.54 -18.69 7.89
N LYS A 101 -2.45 -20.03 7.93
CA LYS A 101 -2.52 -20.89 6.73
C LYS A 101 -1.58 -20.39 5.61
N SER A 102 -0.40 -19.94 6.01
CA SER A 102 0.62 -19.45 5.08
C SER A 102 1.38 -20.62 4.45
N ASN A 103 1.73 -20.48 3.17
CA ASN A 103 2.55 -21.45 2.44
C ASN A 103 4.06 -21.27 2.68
N ALA A 104 4.47 -20.44 3.65
CA ALA A 104 5.87 -20.18 3.94
C ALA A 104 6.60 -21.44 4.40
N ASN A 105 7.76 -21.72 3.82
CA ASN A 105 8.57 -22.89 4.15
C ASN A 105 9.64 -22.57 5.20
N LEU A 106 9.25 -22.58 6.48
CA LEU A 106 10.18 -22.30 7.58
C LEU A 106 11.40 -23.24 7.58
N LYS A 107 11.19 -24.53 7.27
CA LYS A 107 12.29 -25.51 7.24
C LYS A 107 13.36 -25.10 6.23
N ARG A 108 12.95 -24.73 5.02
CA ARG A 108 13.87 -24.26 3.96
C ARG A 108 14.61 -22.99 4.37
N VAL A 109 13.94 -22.04 5.01
CA VAL A 109 14.57 -20.81 5.53
C VAL A 109 15.66 -21.13 6.56
N LEU A 110 15.41 -22.06 7.49
CA LEU A 110 16.38 -22.47 8.50
C LEU A 110 17.59 -23.19 7.88
N GLU A 111 17.36 -24.09 6.93
CA GLU A 111 18.42 -24.79 6.18
C GLU A 111 19.30 -23.81 5.41
N LEU A 112 18.68 -22.90 4.65
CA LEU A 112 19.38 -21.85 3.91
C LEU A 112 20.19 -20.94 4.83
N TYR A 113 19.64 -20.58 5.99
CA TYR A 113 20.34 -19.74 6.95
C TYR A 113 21.56 -20.46 7.56
N GLU A 114 21.46 -21.75 7.84
CA GLU A 114 22.60 -22.55 8.30
C GLU A 114 23.69 -22.67 7.22
N MET A 115 23.30 -22.94 5.97
CA MET A 115 24.22 -22.95 4.82
C MET A 115 24.92 -21.61 4.66
N TYR A 116 24.16 -20.51 4.73
CA TYR A 116 24.68 -19.14 4.68
C TYR A 116 25.71 -18.87 5.78
N LEU A 117 25.42 -19.27 7.03
CA LEU A 117 26.35 -19.09 8.15
C LEU A 117 27.64 -19.91 7.98
N ASN A 118 27.55 -21.11 7.42
CA ASN A 118 28.73 -21.93 7.15
C ASN A 118 29.57 -21.34 6.01
N GLN A 119 28.94 -20.89 4.93
CA GLN A 119 29.62 -20.20 3.83
C GLN A 119 30.28 -18.90 4.30
N GLN A 120 29.64 -18.14 5.18
CA GLN A 120 30.20 -16.93 5.77
C GLN A 120 31.48 -17.23 6.58
N LYS A 121 31.53 -18.34 7.32
CA LYS A 121 32.74 -18.77 8.03
C LYS A 121 33.88 -19.09 7.07
N GLU A 122 33.60 -19.73 5.93
CA GLU A 122 34.63 -20.01 4.91
C GLU A 122 35.16 -18.73 4.27
N VAL A 123 34.29 -17.77 3.97
CA VAL A 123 34.71 -16.43 3.50
C VAL A 123 35.60 -15.74 4.53
N ASP A 124 35.23 -15.77 5.81
CA ASP A 124 36.02 -15.16 6.88
C ASP A 124 37.36 -15.88 7.11
N ARG A 125 37.39 -17.22 6.97
CA ARG A 125 38.63 -18.03 7.00
C ARG A 125 39.56 -17.64 5.85
N ASN A 126 39.06 -17.59 4.61
CA ASN A 126 39.84 -17.18 3.44
C ASN A 126 40.38 -15.75 3.61
N ARG A 127 39.57 -14.81 4.12
CA ARG A 127 40.00 -13.43 4.43
C ARG A 127 41.13 -13.39 5.46
N ALA A 128 41.02 -14.18 6.53
CA ALA A 128 42.06 -14.27 7.55
C ALA A 128 43.37 -14.83 6.96
N GLU A 129 43.28 -15.86 6.13
CA GLU A 129 44.43 -16.48 5.47
C GLU A 129 45.10 -15.53 4.47
N ARG A 130 44.32 -14.78 3.68
CA ARG A 130 44.84 -13.72 2.80
C ARG A 130 45.58 -12.64 3.57
N ASN A 131 45.03 -12.20 4.71
CA ASN A 131 45.69 -11.22 5.57
C ASN A 131 46.99 -11.76 6.16
N LEU A 132 47.02 -13.05 6.52
CA LEU A 132 48.23 -13.72 6.99
C LEU A 132 49.28 -13.77 5.88
N VAL A 133 48.95 -14.23 4.67
CA VAL A 133 49.87 -14.25 3.51
C VAL A 133 50.39 -12.84 3.18
N ALA A 134 49.51 -11.84 3.19
CA ALA A 134 49.91 -10.44 2.99
C ALA A 134 50.84 -9.92 4.09
N SER A 135 50.65 -10.37 5.34
CA SER A 135 51.55 -10.05 6.45
C SER A 135 52.90 -10.74 6.33
N MET A 136 52.93 -12.00 5.88
CA MET A 136 54.15 -12.77 5.65
C MET A 136 54.98 -12.16 4.51
N MET A 137 54.35 -11.51 3.53
CA MET A 137 55.03 -10.78 2.46
C MET A 137 55.72 -9.48 2.89
N LYS A 138 55.57 -9.03 4.15
CA LYS A 138 56.28 -7.83 4.64
C LYS A 138 57.74 -8.16 4.98
N GLY A 139 58.68 -7.36 4.45
CA GLY A 139 60.11 -7.49 4.70
C GLY A 139 60.89 -8.11 3.54
N LYS A 140 62.21 -8.28 3.70
CA LYS A 140 63.05 -8.97 2.70
C LYS A 140 62.80 -10.48 2.77
N LYS A 141 62.54 -11.09 1.62
CA LYS A 141 62.25 -12.51 1.43
C LYS A 141 63.17 -13.06 0.35
N GLU A 142 63.54 -14.34 0.47
CA GLU A 142 64.22 -15.04 -0.61
C GLU A 142 63.29 -15.15 -1.84
N PRO A 143 63.80 -15.02 -3.08
CA PRO A 143 62.96 -14.98 -4.29
C PRO A 143 62.01 -16.17 -4.43
N ALA A 144 62.45 -17.37 -4.04
CA ALA A 144 61.64 -18.59 -4.09
C ALA A 144 60.49 -18.59 -3.06
N GLU A 145 60.71 -18.00 -1.87
CA GLU A 145 59.68 -17.88 -0.82
C GLU A 145 58.66 -16.81 -1.20
N ALA A 146 59.11 -15.69 -1.75
CA ALA A 146 58.25 -14.64 -2.27
C ALA A 146 57.34 -15.16 -3.39
N GLN A 147 57.87 -15.95 -4.33
CA GLN A 147 57.08 -16.51 -5.42
C GLN A 147 56.00 -17.49 -4.93
N LYS A 148 56.29 -18.31 -3.91
CA LYS A 148 55.28 -19.21 -3.29
C LYS A 148 54.13 -18.43 -2.65
N LEU A 149 54.45 -17.37 -1.90
CA LEU A 149 53.45 -16.53 -1.25
C LEU A 149 52.60 -15.75 -2.27
N ILE A 150 53.19 -15.33 -3.39
CA ILE A 150 52.46 -14.71 -4.51
C ILE A 150 51.45 -15.70 -5.10
N GLU A 151 51.86 -16.94 -5.37
CA GLU A 151 50.96 -17.95 -5.94
C GLU A 151 49.84 -18.32 -4.96
N GLN A 152 50.17 -18.51 -3.66
CA GLN A 152 49.15 -18.71 -2.62
C GLN A 152 48.17 -17.54 -2.53
N GLY A 153 48.66 -16.31 -2.57
CA GLY A 153 47.81 -15.11 -2.57
C GLY A 153 46.89 -15.03 -3.80
N LYS A 154 47.36 -15.50 -4.96
CA LYS A 154 46.57 -15.59 -6.18
C LYS A 154 45.47 -16.65 -6.06
N MET A 155 45.81 -17.87 -5.62
CA MET A 155 44.83 -18.94 -5.38
C MET A 155 43.75 -18.51 -4.38
N LEU A 156 44.14 -17.90 -3.25
CA LEU A 156 43.19 -17.41 -2.25
C LEU A 156 42.29 -16.30 -2.79
N LYS A 157 42.80 -15.46 -3.71
CA LYS A 157 42.00 -14.41 -4.37
C LYS A 157 40.95 -15.03 -5.30
N GLU A 158 41.32 -16.06 -6.06
CA GLU A 158 40.40 -16.78 -6.95
C GLU A 158 39.33 -17.52 -6.14
N GLU A 159 39.72 -18.21 -5.06
CA GLU A 159 38.79 -18.86 -4.12
C GLU A 159 37.84 -17.84 -3.47
N ALA A 160 38.35 -16.67 -3.06
CA ALA A 160 37.53 -15.61 -2.46
C ALA A 160 36.38 -15.18 -3.39
N VAL A 161 36.64 -15.01 -4.69
CA VAL A 161 35.60 -14.64 -5.67
C VAL A 161 34.51 -15.70 -5.74
N SER A 162 34.89 -16.98 -5.78
CA SER A 162 33.92 -18.09 -5.76
C SER A 162 33.08 -18.09 -4.48
N LEU A 163 33.74 -18.02 -3.32
CA LEU A 163 33.06 -18.07 -2.02
C LEU A 163 32.11 -16.88 -1.81
N GLU A 164 32.50 -15.69 -2.26
CA GLU A 164 31.68 -14.48 -2.17
C GLU A 164 30.48 -14.53 -3.13
N ASN A 165 30.63 -15.09 -4.33
CA ASN A 165 29.52 -15.33 -5.25
C ASN A 165 28.51 -16.35 -4.70
N ASP A 166 28.99 -17.46 -4.15
CA ASP A 166 28.13 -18.45 -3.51
C ASP A 166 27.38 -17.87 -2.30
N LEU A 167 28.07 -17.05 -1.49
CA LEU A 167 27.47 -16.37 -0.35
C LEU A 167 26.33 -15.43 -0.78
N LEU A 168 26.52 -14.69 -1.88
CA LEU A 168 25.49 -13.81 -2.44
C LEU A 168 24.28 -14.60 -2.94
N ARG A 169 24.51 -15.67 -3.72
CA ARG A 169 23.43 -16.54 -4.20
C ARG A 169 22.63 -17.12 -3.04
N MET A 170 23.30 -17.63 -2.01
CA MET A 170 22.64 -18.14 -0.81
C MET A 170 21.85 -17.06 -0.06
N MET A 171 22.36 -15.83 0.00
CA MET A 171 21.63 -14.71 0.60
C MET A 171 20.36 -14.37 -0.20
N ASP A 172 20.43 -14.32 -1.53
CA ASP A 172 19.28 -14.04 -2.38
C ASP A 172 18.21 -15.15 -2.24
N GLU A 173 18.60 -16.42 -2.27
CA GLU A 173 17.69 -17.56 -2.01
C GLU A 173 17.06 -17.47 -0.61
N LEU A 174 17.86 -17.19 0.42
CA LEU A 174 17.39 -17.05 1.79
C LEU A 174 16.39 -15.89 1.92
N GLN A 175 16.67 -14.75 1.31
CA GLN A 175 15.78 -13.59 1.27
C GLN A 175 14.46 -13.93 0.60
N MET A 176 14.50 -14.59 -0.57
CA MET A 176 13.31 -14.98 -1.34
C MET A 176 12.40 -15.94 -0.58
N GLU A 177 12.96 -16.90 0.14
CA GLU A 177 12.19 -17.83 0.97
C GLU A 177 11.66 -17.18 2.24
N ALA A 178 12.50 -16.38 2.91
CA ALA A 178 12.13 -15.79 4.20
C ALA A 178 11.10 -14.66 4.05
N GLN A 179 11.06 -13.95 2.93
CA GLN A 179 10.06 -12.90 2.71
C GLN A 179 8.62 -13.46 2.64
N CYS A 180 8.45 -14.75 2.33
CA CYS A 180 7.17 -15.44 2.32
C CYS A 180 6.61 -15.65 3.74
N ILE A 181 7.45 -15.55 4.78
CA ILE A 181 7.01 -15.60 6.17
C ILE A 181 6.15 -14.34 6.45
N PRO A 182 4.88 -14.52 6.87
CA PRO A 182 4.01 -13.39 7.20
C PRO A 182 4.48 -12.73 8.49
N ASN A 183 3.92 -11.57 8.79
CA ASN A 183 4.09 -10.95 10.10
C ASN A 183 3.60 -11.89 11.21
N MET A 184 4.07 -11.65 12.43
CA MET A 184 3.50 -12.30 13.61
C MET A 184 2.04 -11.86 13.79
N THR A 185 1.29 -12.63 14.57
CA THR A 185 -0.13 -12.37 14.84
C THR A 185 -0.29 -11.82 16.25
N HIS A 186 -1.11 -10.78 16.41
CA HIS A 186 -1.45 -10.24 17.71
C HIS A 186 -2.13 -11.33 18.58
N PRO A 187 -1.78 -11.48 19.87
CA PRO A 187 -2.33 -12.53 20.74
C PRO A 187 -3.87 -12.57 20.80
N ASP A 188 -4.52 -11.41 20.74
CA ASP A 188 -5.98 -11.27 20.79
C ASP A 188 -6.71 -11.54 19.45
N VAL A 189 -5.99 -11.79 18.36
CA VAL A 189 -6.62 -12.07 17.05
C VAL A 189 -7.44 -13.37 17.14
N PRO A 190 -8.70 -13.37 16.65
CA PRO A 190 -9.47 -14.60 16.52
C PRO A 190 -8.76 -15.63 15.63
N ILE A 191 -8.68 -16.88 16.08
CA ILE A 191 -7.96 -17.92 15.35
C ILE A 191 -8.91 -18.64 14.40
N GLY A 192 -8.60 -18.64 13.11
CA GLY A 192 -9.36 -19.40 12.11
C GLY A 192 -9.57 -18.69 10.76
N PRO A 193 -10.44 -19.27 9.91
CA PRO A 193 -10.93 -18.65 8.67
C PRO A 193 -11.71 -17.34 8.89
N GLU A 194 -12.01 -16.62 7.81
CA GLU A 194 -12.69 -15.32 7.80
C GLU A 194 -14.00 -15.30 8.61
N ASP A 195 -14.79 -16.38 8.58
CA ASP A 195 -16.04 -16.54 9.34
C ASP A 195 -15.84 -16.62 10.87
N CYS A 196 -14.60 -16.79 11.33
CA CYS A 196 -14.23 -16.70 12.74
C CYS A 196 -13.96 -15.25 13.20
N ALA A 197 -14.07 -14.25 12.31
CA ALA A 197 -13.98 -12.85 12.68
C ALA A 197 -15.04 -12.49 13.75
N VAL A 198 -14.66 -11.64 14.69
CA VAL A 198 -15.52 -11.30 15.84
C VAL A 198 -16.05 -9.88 15.68
N THR A 199 -17.37 -9.70 15.81
CA THR A 199 -17.95 -8.35 15.85
C THR A 199 -17.56 -7.65 17.15
N SER A 200 -16.65 -6.67 17.05
CA SER A 200 -16.23 -5.82 18.15
C SER A 200 -17.31 -4.80 18.50
N LYS A 201 -17.97 -4.22 17.47
CA LYS A 201 -18.99 -3.19 17.64
C LYS A 201 -20.00 -3.20 16.51
N THR A 202 -21.24 -2.83 16.81
CA THR A 202 -22.30 -2.52 15.83
C THR A 202 -22.77 -1.09 16.04
N VAL A 203 -22.88 -0.31 14.97
CA VAL A 203 -23.20 1.12 15.01
C VAL A 203 -24.42 1.42 14.16
N GLY A 204 -25.38 2.18 14.70
CA GLY A 204 -26.64 2.50 14.04
C GLY A 204 -27.61 1.32 13.97
N SER A 205 -28.60 1.40 13.08
CA SER A 205 -29.57 0.33 12.82
C SER A 205 -29.91 0.29 11.33
N PRO A 206 -30.22 -0.89 10.73
CA PRO A 206 -30.65 -0.96 9.34
C PRO A 206 -31.93 -0.17 9.17
N ARG A 207 -32.05 0.57 8.06
CA ARG A 207 -33.30 1.24 7.71
C ARG A 207 -34.36 0.20 7.34
N GLU A 208 -35.55 0.34 7.90
CA GLU A 208 -36.72 -0.40 7.44
C GLU A 208 -37.37 0.32 6.25
N PHE A 209 -37.65 -0.43 5.19
CA PHE A 209 -38.31 0.08 3.99
C PHE A 209 -39.74 -0.44 3.93
N ASN A 210 -40.71 0.46 3.76
CA ASN A 210 -42.12 0.15 3.56
C ASN A 210 -42.51 0.07 2.06
N PHE A 211 -41.52 0.01 1.18
CA PHE A 211 -41.64 -0.13 -0.27
C PHE A 211 -40.59 -1.12 -0.81
N PRO A 212 -40.78 -1.67 -2.02
CA PRO A 212 -39.79 -2.56 -2.63
C PRO A 212 -38.45 -1.85 -2.85
N ILE A 213 -37.38 -2.39 -2.26
CA ILE A 213 -36.03 -1.82 -2.40
C ILE A 213 -35.45 -2.09 -3.79
N LYS A 214 -34.66 -1.13 -4.29
CA LYS A 214 -33.82 -1.27 -5.48
C LYS A 214 -32.35 -1.42 -5.06
N ASP A 215 -31.60 -2.28 -5.76
CA ASP A 215 -30.15 -2.35 -5.60
C ASP A 215 -29.48 -1.14 -6.29
N HIS A 216 -28.21 -0.89 -5.97
CA HIS A 216 -27.45 0.20 -6.57
C HIS A 216 -27.32 0.10 -8.10
N VAL A 217 -27.45 -1.09 -8.69
CA VAL A 217 -27.41 -1.28 -10.15
C VAL A 217 -28.70 -0.74 -10.78
N GLN A 218 -29.85 -1.08 -10.21
CA GLN A 218 -31.15 -0.60 -10.65
C GLN A 218 -31.29 0.91 -10.41
N LEU A 219 -30.93 1.41 -9.22
CA LEU A 219 -30.90 2.85 -8.95
C LEU A 219 -29.95 3.58 -9.89
N GLY A 220 -28.76 3.01 -10.12
CA GLY A 220 -27.75 3.54 -11.02
C GLY A 220 -28.26 3.68 -12.46
N LYS A 221 -29.11 2.76 -12.91
CA LYS A 221 -29.74 2.81 -14.23
C LYS A 221 -30.92 3.80 -14.27
N ASP A 222 -31.82 3.72 -13.29
CA ASP A 222 -33.05 4.51 -13.23
C ASP A 222 -32.79 6.02 -13.13
N LEU A 223 -31.69 6.39 -12.47
CA LEU A 223 -31.23 7.77 -12.28
C LEU A 223 -30.14 8.19 -13.30
N ASP A 224 -29.80 7.33 -14.27
CA ASP A 224 -28.74 7.56 -15.26
C ASP A 224 -27.36 7.89 -14.63
N LEU A 225 -27.00 7.18 -13.57
CA LEU A 225 -25.78 7.40 -12.78
C LEU A 225 -24.63 6.46 -13.13
N ILE A 226 -24.92 5.23 -13.54
CA ILE A 226 -23.89 4.20 -13.77
C ILE A 226 -24.15 3.47 -15.09
N ASP A 227 -23.13 3.42 -15.94
CA ASP A 227 -23.20 2.70 -17.23
C ASP A 227 -22.16 1.56 -17.27
N PHE A 228 -22.62 0.36 -16.92
CA PHE A 228 -21.81 -0.87 -17.01
C PHE A 228 -21.72 -1.41 -18.43
N ASP A 229 -22.75 -1.21 -19.27
CA ASP A 229 -22.81 -1.76 -20.63
C ASP A 229 -21.80 -1.06 -21.55
N ALA A 230 -21.70 0.27 -21.45
CA ALA A 230 -20.69 1.04 -22.18
C ALA A 230 -19.28 0.69 -21.69
N ALA A 231 -19.07 0.54 -20.38
CA ALA A 231 -17.77 0.17 -19.84
C ALA A 231 -17.36 -1.24 -20.28
N ALA A 232 -18.28 -2.21 -20.26
CA ALA A 232 -18.04 -3.57 -20.74
C ALA A 232 -17.61 -3.62 -22.21
N LYS A 233 -18.20 -2.78 -23.07
CA LYS A 233 -17.83 -2.66 -24.49
C LYS A 233 -16.44 -2.09 -24.70
N VAL A 234 -15.96 -1.22 -23.80
CA VAL A 234 -14.68 -0.49 -23.97
C VAL A 234 -13.53 -1.18 -23.25
N SER A 235 -13.74 -1.61 -22.00
CA SER A 235 -12.69 -2.07 -21.08
C SER A 235 -12.89 -3.52 -20.60
N GLY A 236 -14.01 -4.16 -20.97
CA GLY A 236 -14.37 -5.48 -20.47
C GLY A 236 -15.16 -5.44 -19.16
N SER A 237 -15.48 -6.62 -18.62
CA SER A 237 -16.28 -6.77 -17.39
C SER A 237 -15.64 -6.07 -16.18
N LYS A 238 -16.46 -5.73 -15.17
CA LYS A 238 -16.00 -5.14 -13.88
C LYS A 238 -15.37 -3.74 -14.00
N PHE A 239 -15.64 -3.04 -15.10
CA PHE A 239 -15.46 -1.59 -15.25
C PHE A 239 -16.82 -0.90 -15.30
N TYR A 240 -16.84 0.42 -15.09
CA TYR A 240 -18.05 1.23 -15.08
C TYR A 240 -17.74 2.67 -15.51
N TYR A 241 -18.73 3.36 -16.07
CA TYR A 241 -18.74 4.81 -16.11
C TYR A 241 -19.66 5.34 -15.01
N LEU A 242 -19.20 6.35 -14.26
CA LEU A 242 -20.10 7.21 -13.48
C LEU A 242 -20.59 8.37 -14.34
N LYS A 243 -21.83 8.76 -14.15
CA LYS A 243 -22.50 9.85 -14.88
C LYS A 243 -23.22 10.77 -13.91
N ASN A 244 -23.44 12.01 -14.36
CA ASN A 244 -24.29 12.99 -13.70
C ASN A 244 -23.92 13.17 -12.22
N GLU A 245 -24.91 13.12 -11.31
CA GLU A 245 -24.73 13.33 -9.88
C GLU A 245 -23.80 12.30 -9.22
N ALA A 246 -23.59 11.11 -9.82
CA ALA A 246 -22.64 10.14 -9.29
C ALA A 246 -21.18 10.57 -9.47
N VAL A 247 -20.87 11.35 -10.52
CA VAL A 247 -19.54 11.98 -10.67
C VAL A 247 -19.31 13.00 -9.55
N LEU A 248 -20.34 13.81 -9.24
CA LEU A 248 -20.29 14.75 -8.13
C LEU A 248 -20.21 14.04 -6.78
N LEU A 249 -20.88 12.89 -6.62
CA LEU A 249 -20.84 12.08 -5.41
C LEU A 249 -19.46 11.48 -5.16
N GLU A 250 -18.79 10.94 -6.19
CA GLU A 250 -17.40 10.47 -6.08
C GLU A 250 -16.47 11.62 -5.68
N ALA A 251 -16.49 12.74 -6.41
CA ALA A 251 -15.66 13.90 -6.09
C ALA A 251 -15.97 14.46 -4.69
N GLY A 252 -17.25 14.44 -4.31
CA GLY A 252 -17.73 14.92 -3.02
C GLY A 252 -17.25 14.06 -1.86
N LEU A 253 -17.33 12.73 -1.99
CA LEU A 253 -16.81 11.77 -1.02
C LEU A 253 -15.30 11.95 -0.82
N ILE A 254 -14.53 12.06 -1.90
CA ILE A 254 -13.08 12.25 -1.83
C ILE A 254 -12.74 13.55 -1.10
N ASN A 255 -13.32 14.68 -1.53
CA ASN A 255 -13.01 16.00 -0.96
C ASN A 255 -13.48 16.15 0.49
N TRP A 256 -14.66 15.61 0.81
CA TRP A 256 -15.17 15.58 2.18
C TRP A 256 -14.24 14.77 3.09
N THR A 257 -13.85 13.57 2.66
CA THR A 257 -12.96 12.70 3.44
C THR A 257 -11.60 13.35 3.67
N LEU A 258 -10.98 13.91 2.62
CA LEU A 258 -9.71 14.63 2.74
C LEU A 258 -9.82 15.82 3.71
N SER A 259 -10.89 16.61 3.60
CA SER A 259 -11.15 17.77 4.48
C SER A 259 -11.28 17.36 5.96
N GLU A 260 -12.01 16.28 6.26
CA GLU A 260 -12.15 15.77 7.62
C GLU A 260 -10.83 15.25 8.20
N LEU A 261 -9.99 14.64 7.38
CA LEU A 261 -8.70 14.08 7.82
C LEU A 261 -7.63 15.14 7.99
N MET A 262 -7.61 16.17 7.14
CA MET A 262 -6.70 17.31 7.29
C MET A 262 -6.94 18.06 8.61
N LYS A 263 -8.21 18.18 9.06
CA LYS A 263 -8.55 18.75 10.37
C LYS A 263 -7.95 17.95 11.54
N ARG A 264 -7.63 16.67 11.31
CA ARG A 264 -7.04 15.74 12.29
C ARG A 264 -5.51 15.67 12.20
N GLY A 265 -4.90 16.56 11.42
CA GLY A 265 -3.43 16.66 11.30
C GLY A 265 -2.82 15.67 10.30
N PHE A 266 -3.61 15.03 9.45
CA PHE A 266 -3.08 14.26 8.33
C PHE A 266 -2.58 15.18 7.23
N THR A 267 -1.37 14.90 6.73
CA THR A 267 -0.82 15.58 5.56
C THR A 267 -1.43 14.99 4.30
N ALA A 268 -2.23 15.78 3.59
CA ALA A 268 -2.82 15.37 2.32
C ALA A 268 -1.76 15.35 1.21
N ILE A 269 -1.68 14.25 0.48
CA ILE A 269 -0.74 14.04 -0.64
C ILE A 269 -1.44 13.33 -1.81
N THR A 270 -0.90 13.54 -3.02
CA THR A 270 -1.22 12.74 -4.20
C THR A 270 -0.04 11.82 -4.51
N THR A 271 -0.30 10.60 -4.95
CA THR A 271 0.75 9.61 -5.21
C THR A 271 0.85 9.25 -6.69
N PRO A 272 2.04 8.85 -7.18
CA PRO A 272 2.15 8.13 -8.44
C PRO A 272 1.32 6.83 -8.39
N GLU A 273 0.59 6.53 -9.47
CA GLU A 273 -0.22 5.30 -9.57
C GLU A 273 0.50 4.17 -10.31
N ILE A 274 1.63 4.50 -10.95
CA ILE A 274 2.58 3.54 -11.52
C ILE A 274 3.82 3.56 -10.61
N VAL A 275 4.16 2.39 -10.05
CA VAL A 275 5.29 2.21 -9.15
C VAL A 275 6.18 1.07 -9.64
N ARG A 276 7.40 0.96 -9.09
CA ARG A 276 8.24 -0.21 -9.33
C ARG A 276 7.66 -1.43 -8.62
N SER A 277 7.71 -2.61 -9.25
CA SER A 277 7.26 -3.88 -8.66
C SER A 277 7.92 -4.16 -7.31
N SER A 278 9.19 -3.77 -7.15
CA SER A 278 9.91 -3.89 -5.88
C SER A 278 9.27 -3.10 -4.73
N ALA A 279 8.59 -1.98 -5.00
CA ALA A 279 7.87 -1.24 -3.95
C ALA A 279 6.63 -2.01 -3.46
N VAL A 280 5.92 -2.67 -4.37
CA VAL A 280 4.75 -3.51 -4.09
C VAL A 280 5.17 -4.71 -3.23
N GLU A 281 6.23 -5.40 -3.64
CA GLU A 281 6.81 -6.53 -2.92
C GLU A 281 7.30 -6.11 -1.51
N LYS A 282 7.95 -4.94 -1.38
CA LYS A 282 8.45 -4.43 -0.09
C LYS A 282 7.31 -4.10 0.88
N CYS A 283 6.13 -3.71 0.38
CA CYS A 283 4.95 -3.49 1.21
C CYS A 283 4.23 -4.80 1.62
N GLY A 284 4.69 -5.96 1.12
CA GLY A 284 4.10 -7.26 1.45
C GLY A 284 3.03 -7.73 0.48
N PHE A 285 2.81 -7.01 -0.63
CA PHE A 285 1.92 -7.42 -1.69
C PHE A 285 2.69 -8.32 -2.66
N GLN A 286 2.80 -9.60 -2.32
CA GLN A 286 3.41 -10.57 -3.21
C GLN A 286 2.39 -11.05 -4.25
N PRO A 287 2.66 -10.97 -5.55
CA PRO A 287 1.88 -11.69 -6.55
C PRO A 287 2.03 -13.20 -6.28
N ARG A 288 1.03 -13.81 -5.65
CA ARG A 288 1.02 -15.25 -5.38
C ARG A 288 0.58 -16.00 -6.64
N GLY A 289 1.51 -16.71 -7.28
CA GLY A 289 1.23 -17.54 -8.45
C GLY A 289 0.81 -16.76 -9.70
N GLU A 290 0.16 -17.45 -10.65
CA GLU A 290 -0.28 -16.84 -11.92
C GLU A 290 -1.44 -15.83 -11.73
N ASN A 291 -2.19 -15.94 -10.64
CA ASN A 291 -3.33 -15.07 -10.30
C ASN A 291 -2.90 -13.88 -9.43
N THR A 292 -2.01 -13.04 -9.97
CA THR A 292 -1.59 -11.79 -9.32
C THR A 292 -2.75 -10.80 -9.20
N GLN A 293 -2.87 -10.08 -8.08
CA GLN A 293 -3.81 -8.95 -7.91
C GLN A 293 -3.31 -7.64 -8.56
N VAL A 294 -2.11 -7.65 -9.14
CA VAL A 294 -1.40 -6.47 -9.64
C VAL A 294 -1.36 -6.47 -11.16
N TYR A 295 -1.70 -5.34 -11.79
CA TYR A 295 -1.50 -5.12 -13.22
C TYR A 295 -0.05 -4.66 -13.49
N SER A 296 0.70 -5.43 -14.27
CA SER A 296 2.09 -5.10 -14.65
C SER A 296 2.16 -4.36 -15.99
N ILE A 297 3.15 -3.47 -16.15
CA ILE A 297 3.42 -2.77 -17.40
C ILE A 297 4.43 -3.57 -18.21
N GLU A 298 4.01 -4.03 -19.39
CA GLU A 298 4.82 -4.85 -20.29
C GLU A 298 6.16 -4.18 -20.64
N GLY A 299 7.24 -4.96 -20.60
CA GLY A 299 8.59 -4.48 -20.94
C GLY A 299 9.25 -3.58 -19.89
N THR A 300 8.69 -3.48 -18.67
CA THR A 300 9.23 -2.63 -17.60
C THR A 300 9.26 -3.34 -16.24
N ASP A 301 9.92 -2.74 -15.25
CA ASP A 301 9.87 -3.15 -13.83
C ASP A 301 8.72 -2.46 -13.06
N GLN A 302 7.70 -1.97 -13.77
CA GLN A 302 6.64 -1.15 -13.21
C GLN A 302 5.27 -1.83 -13.24
N CYS A 303 4.39 -1.40 -12.34
CA CYS A 303 3.03 -1.90 -12.20
C CYS A 303 2.08 -0.83 -11.64
N LEU A 304 0.79 -1.06 -11.80
CA LEU A 304 -0.26 -0.22 -11.23
C LEU A 304 -0.50 -0.57 -9.76
N ILE A 305 -0.74 0.46 -8.94
CA ILE A 305 -1.01 0.28 -7.51
C ILE A 305 -2.40 -0.30 -7.26
N GLY A 306 -2.52 -1.26 -6.34
CA GLY A 306 -3.81 -1.72 -5.80
C GLY A 306 -4.33 -0.87 -4.65
N THR A 307 -3.53 0.08 -4.17
CA THR A 307 -3.82 1.04 -3.09
C THR A 307 -2.70 2.09 -2.98
N ALA A 308 -3.05 3.31 -2.57
CA ALA A 308 -2.08 4.35 -2.19
C ALA A 308 -1.17 3.96 -1.01
N GLU A 309 -1.49 2.92 -0.22
CA GLU A 309 -0.61 2.38 0.82
C GLU A 309 0.81 2.13 0.31
N ILE A 310 0.93 1.61 -0.92
CA ILE A 310 2.21 1.24 -1.53
C ILE A 310 3.11 2.47 -1.77
N PRO A 311 2.68 3.48 -2.55
CA PRO A 311 3.51 4.66 -2.79
C PRO A 311 3.69 5.52 -1.52
N VAL A 312 2.70 5.57 -0.62
CA VAL A 312 2.86 6.30 0.65
C VAL A 312 3.86 5.60 1.58
N GLY A 313 3.78 4.27 1.71
CA GLY A 313 4.75 3.50 2.48
C GLY A 313 6.17 3.67 1.94
N GLY A 314 6.32 3.79 0.62
CA GLY A 314 7.60 4.03 -0.05
C GLY A 314 8.19 5.44 0.07
N ILE A 315 7.44 6.44 0.56
CA ILE A 315 7.89 7.85 0.53
C ILE A 315 9.15 8.11 1.36
N HIS A 316 9.38 7.28 2.39
CA HIS A 316 10.54 7.34 3.28
C HIS A 316 11.49 6.15 3.12
N MET A 317 11.43 5.44 1.97
CA MET A 317 12.26 4.26 1.70
C MET A 317 13.74 4.57 1.93
N ASP A 318 14.45 3.65 2.59
CA ASP A 318 15.88 3.71 2.91
C ASP A 318 16.32 4.93 3.75
N SER A 319 15.40 5.56 4.48
CA SER A 319 15.68 6.73 5.33
C SER A 319 15.83 6.41 6.83
N ILE A 320 16.49 7.32 7.57
CA ILE A 320 16.51 7.36 9.03
C ILE A 320 15.85 8.66 9.47
N LEU A 321 14.64 8.57 10.00
CA LEU A 321 13.83 9.67 10.49
C LEU A 321 14.33 10.19 11.84
N ALA A 322 14.09 11.47 12.11
CA ALA A 322 14.27 12.04 13.45
C ALA A 322 13.11 11.58 14.34
N GLU A 323 13.37 11.24 15.60
CA GLU A 323 12.29 10.87 16.52
C GLU A 323 11.26 12.00 16.67
N SER A 324 11.71 13.25 16.69
CA SER A 324 10.85 14.44 16.80
C SER A 324 9.90 14.65 15.62
N SER A 325 10.10 13.97 14.48
CA SER A 325 9.15 14.02 13.36
C SER A 325 8.05 12.96 13.45
N LEU A 326 8.10 12.04 14.41
CA LEU A 326 7.10 10.98 14.57
C LEU A 326 5.98 11.41 15.54
N PRO A 327 4.72 11.02 15.28
CA PRO A 327 4.27 10.25 14.13
C PRO A 327 4.21 11.09 12.83
N LEU A 328 4.42 10.43 11.70
CA LEU A 328 4.08 10.99 10.39
C LEU A 328 2.71 10.43 9.97
N LYS A 329 1.75 11.31 9.72
CA LYS A 329 0.37 10.95 9.34
C LYS A 329 0.06 11.47 7.94
N TYR A 330 -0.27 10.57 7.02
CA TYR A 330 -0.56 10.87 5.63
C TYR A 330 -1.96 10.45 5.25
N VAL A 331 -2.63 11.27 4.44
CA VAL A 331 -3.84 10.91 3.73
C VAL A 331 -3.60 11.04 2.23
N ALA A 332 -3.93 10.00 1.46
CA ALA A 332 -3.71 9.99 0.02
C ALA A 332 -4.95 9.54 -0.74
N TYR A 333 -5.33 10.31 -1.76
CA TYR A 333 -6.28 9.87 -2.76
C TYR A 333 -5.52 9.29 -3.96
N SER A 334 -5.98 8.14 -4.46
CA SER A 334 -5.55 7.58 -5.74
C SER A 334 -6.64 6.73 -6.38
N HIS A 335 -6.48 6.44 -7.68
CA HIS A 335 -7.09 5.27 -8.27
C HIS A 335 -6.33 4.01 -7.83
N CYS A 336 -7.06 2.92 -7.70
CA CYS A 336 -6.61 1.61 -7.31
C CYS A 336 -6.96 0.63 -8.42
N PHE A 337 -6.00 -0.20 -8.82
CA PHE A 337 -6.12 -1.16 -9.90
C PHE A 337 -5.91 -2.57 -9.37
N ARG A 338 -6.90 -3.45 -9.51
CA ARG A 338 -6.84 -4.84 -9.04
C ARG A 338 -7.34 -5.77 -10.12
N THR A 339 -6.58 -6.82 -10.42
CA THR A 339 -7.00 -7.81 -11.44
C THR A 339 -8.19 -8.64 -10.98
N GLU A 340 -8.49 -8.66 -9.67
CA GLU A 340 -9.58 -9.44 -9.08
C GLU A 340 -9.55 -10.93 -9.50
N ALA A 341 -8.34 -11.45 -9.77
CA ALA A 341 -8.12 -12.83 -10.17
C ALA A 341 -8.58 -13.79 -9.06
N GLY A 342 -9.28 -14.85 -9.42
CA GLY A 342 -9.82 -15.84 -8.46
C GLY A 342 -11.17 -15.47 -7.82
N ALA A 343 -11.69 -14.25 -8.01
CA ALA A 343 -13.01 -13.87 -7.52
C ALA A 343 -14.13 -14.25 -8.51
N ALA A 344 -14.71 -15.43 -8.32
CA ALA A 344 -15.93 -15.88 -9.00
C ALA A 344 -17.14 -15.86 -8.04
N GLY A 345 -18.33 -15.48 -8.53
CA GLY A 345 -19.58 -15.56 -7.76
C GLY A 345 -20.39 -14.25 -7.68
N SER A 346 -21.46 -14.28 -6.89
CA SER A 346 -22.46 -13.19 -6.76
C SER A 346 -21.91 -11.88 -6.20
N ALA A 347 -20.78 -11.91 -5.48
CA ALA A 347 -20.05 -10.73 -4.98
C ALA A 347 -19.32 -9.92 -6.07
N THR A 348 -19.65 -10.16 -7.36
CA THR A 348 -19.06 -9.49 -8.52
C THR A 348 -20.05 -8.57 -9.26
N ARG A 349 -21.31 -8.48 -8.81
CA ARG A 349 -22.34 -7.64 -9.44
C ARG A 349 -22.15 -6.17 -9.04
N GLY A 350 -22.23 -5.29 -10.04
CA GLY A 350 -22.23 -3.84 -9.85
C GLY A 350 -20.89 -3.27 -9.40
N LEU A 351 -20.91 -2.32 -8.47
CA LEU A 351 -19.72 -1.58 -8.00
C LEU A 351 -18.93 -2.29 -6.89
N TYR A 352 -19.39 -3.44 -6.40
CA TYR A 352 -18.84 -4.03 -5.16
C TYR A 352 -17.39 -4.52 -5.32
N ARG A 353 -17.08 -5.05 -6.51
CA ARG A 353 -15.75 -5.59 -6.86
C ARG A 353 -15.44 -5.28 -8.33
N VAL A 354 -14.57 -4.30 -8.53
CA VAL A 354 -14.25 -3.68 -9.82
C VAL A 354 -12.73 -3.60 -10.02
N HIS A 355 -12.29 -3.54 -11.27
CA HIS A 355 -10.85 -3.52 -11.58
C HIS A 355 -10.19 -2.17 -11.29
N GLN A 356 -10.95 -1.08 -11.37
CA GLN A 356 -10.49 0.28 -11.12
C GLN A 356 -11.44 0.99 -10.18
N PHE A 357 -10.91 1.65 -9.14
CA PHE A 357 -11.71 2.44 -8.23
C PHE A 357 -10.92 3.52 -7.49
N SER A 358 -11.61 4.59 -7.09
CA SER A 358 -11.08 5.64 -6.23
C SER A 358 -11.04 5.20 -4.76
N LYS A 359 -9.93 5.47 -4.07
CA LYS A 359 -9.79 5.25 -2.62
C LYS A 359 -9.09 6.42 -1.93
N VAL A 360 -9.54 6.79 -0.74
CA VAL A 360 -8.82 7.67 0.19
C VAL A 360 -8.19 6.81 1.29
N GLU A 361 -6.87 6.85 1.38
CA GLU A 361 -6.04 6.02 2.24
C GLU A 361 -5.43 6.82 3.38
N LEU A 362 -5.41 6.24 4.57
CA LEU A 362 -4.66 6.70 5.73
C LEU A 362 -3.39 5.88 5.87
N PHE A 363 -2.27 6.55 6.19
CA PHE A 363 -1.01 5.88 6.50
C PHE A 363 -0.30 6.59 7.65
N ILE A 364 0.21 5.81 8.61
CA ILE A 364 0.94 6.32 9.77
C ILE A 364 2.29 5.62 9.87
N LEU A 365 3.36 6.40 10.05
CA LEU A 365 4.64 5.91 10.56
C LEU A 365 4.82 6.41 11.99
N CYS A 366 5.00 5.50 12.94
CA CYS A 366 5.12 5.85 14.37
C CYS A 366 6.23 5.06 15.07
N LYS A 367 6.49 5.42 16.33
CA LYS A 367 7.34 4.62 17.21
C LYS A 367 6.64 3.29 17.55
N PRO A 368 7.39 2.22 17.85
CA PRO A 368 6.82 0.94 18.25
C PRO A 368 5.81 1.04 19.40
N ASP A 369 6.13 1.79 20.45
CA ASP A 369 5.29 1.93 21.65
C ASP A 369 3.95 2.66 21.39
N ASP A 370 3.83 3.38 20.28
CA ASP A 370 2.63 4.13 19.94
C ASP A 370 1.70 3.38 18.96
N SER A 371 2.10 2.23 18.41
CA SER A 371 1.37 1.62 17.28
C SER A 371 -0.05 1.21 17.62
N GLU A 372 -0.27 0.56 18.77
CA GLU A 372 -1.63 0.14 19.17
C GLU A 372 -2.56 1.34 19.34
N LYS A 373 -2.08 2.42 19.98
CA LYS A 373 -2.82 3.68 20.12
C LYS A 373 -3.21 4.27 18.77
N TYR A 374 -2.31 4.27 17.79
CA TYR A 374 -2.63 4.78 16.46
C TYR A 374 -3.55 3.83 15.68
N HIS A 375 -3.50 2.53 15.93
CA HIS A 375 -4.44 1.58 15.33
C HIS A 375 -5.86 1.86 15.80
N GLU A 376 -6.05 2.03 17.11
CA GLU A 376 -7.33 2.46 17.70
C GLU A 376 -7.78 3.84 17.17
N GLU A 377 -6.85 4.78 16.99
CA GLU A 377 -7.17 6.09 16.40
C GLU A 377 -7.70 5.96 14.97
N LEU A 378 -7.09 5.10 14.14
CA LEU A 378 -7.54 4.87 12.76
C LEU A 378 -8.93 4.25 12.72
N VAL A 379 -9.19 3.21 13.51
CA VAL A 379 -10.52 2.57 13.60
C VAL A 379 -11.58 3.58 14.07
N ARG A 380 -11.24 4.44 15.03
CA ARG A 380 -12.15 5.49 15.52
C ARG A 380 -12.45 6.54 14.44
N ILE A 381 -11.45 6.91 13.63
CA ILE A 381 -11.63 7.83 12.51
C ILE A 381 -12.61 7.24 11.48
N GLU A 382 -12.42 5.98 11.11
CA GLU A 382 -13.32 5.28 10.18
C GLU A 382 -14.75 5.20 10.75
N GLU A 383 -14.90 4.82 12.02
CA GLU A 383 -16.20 4.81 12.71
C GLU A 383 -16.89 6.19 12.65
N GLU A 384 -16.17 7.26 13.00
CA GLU A 384 -16.72 8.62 13.02
C GLU A 384 -17.11 9.09 11.61
N LEU A 385 -16.29 8.81 10.59
CA LEU A 385 -16.59 9.14 9.20
C LEU A 385 -17.88 8.44 8.75
N PHE A 386 -17.96 7.12 8.89
CA PHE A 386 -19.12 6.36 8.42
C PHE A 386 -20.40 6.66 9.21
N SER A 387 -20.28 6.89 10.52
CA SER A 387 -21.40 7.31 11.37
C SER A 387 -21.94 8.68 10.96
N SER A 388 -21.06 9.62 10.59
CA SER A 388 -21.49 10.96 10.17
C SER A 388 -22.28 10.95 8.86
N LEU A 389 -22.05 9.95 8.00
CA LEU A 389 -22.84 9.72 6.79
C LEU A 389 -24.16 8.97 7.05
N GLY A 390 -24.44 8.61 8.30
CA GLY A 390 -25.65 7.91 8.71
C GLY A 390 -25.65 6.42 8.35
N LEU A 391 -24.48 5.82 8.12
CA LEU A 391 -24.39 4.40 7.76
C LEU A 391 -24.58 3.49 8.98
N HIS A 392 -25.22 2.35 8.74
CA HIS A 392 -25.26 1.24 9.69
C HIS A 392 -24.17 0.22 9.34
N PHE A 393 -23.30 -0.10 10.30
CA PHE A 393 -22.14 -0.96 10.05
C PHE A 393 -21.69 -1.75 11.28
N LYS A 394 -20.82 -2.73 11.04
CA LYS A 394 -20.11 -3.52 12.05
C LYS A 394 -18.62 -3.28 11.94
N ILE A 395 -17.95 -3.27 13.08
CA ILE A 395 -16.49 -3.33 13.18
C ILE A 395 -16.13 -4.77 13.56
N LEU A 396 -15.34 -5.44 12.73
CA LEU A 396 -14.92 -6.83 12.88
C LEU A 396 -13.44 -6.89 13.24
N ASP A 397 -13.07 -7.64 14.29
CA ASP A 397 -11.69 -8.06 14.53
C ASP A 397 -11.42 -9.30 13.67
N MET A 398 -10.54 -9.16 12.69
CA MET A 398 -10.38 -10.14 11.62
C MET A 398 -9.58 -11.35 12.07
N ALA A 399 -10.02 -12.53 11.62
CA ALA A 399 -9.40 -13.79 12.01
C ALA A 399 -8.03 -14.00 11.35
N SER A 400 -7.22 -14.89 11.94
CA SER A 400 -5.82 -15.10 11.59
C SER A 400 -5.56 -15.47 10.12
N GLU A 401 -6.47 -16.21 9.46
CA GLU A 401 -6.32 -16.56 8.04
C GLU A 401 -6.60 -15.39 7.08
N ASP A 402 -7.25 -14.31 7.54
CA ASP A 402 -7.62 -13.14 6.73
C ASP A 402 -6.77 -11.87 7.00
N LEU A 403 -5.74 -11.96 7.86
CA LEU A 403 -4.84 -10.84 8.14
C LEU A 403 -3.95 -10.44 6.94
N GLY A 404 -3.84 -11.32 5.94
CA GLY A 404 -2.82 -11.17 4.89
C GLY A 404 -1.39 -11.34 5.43
N ALA A 405 -0.40 -10.98 4.61
CA ALA A 405 1.00 -11.09 4.99
C ALA A 405 1.50 -9.99 5.97
N PRO A 406 1.18 -8.70 5.78
CA PRO A 406 1.83 -7.63 6.57
C PRO A 406 1.14 -7.31 7.90
N ALA A 407 -0.19 -7.44 8.01
CA ALA A 407 -0.91 -7.01 9.21
C ALA A 407 -0.52 -7.89 10.41
N TYR A 408 -0.28 -7.29 11.56
CA TYR A 408 -0.16 -7.91 12.89
C TYR A 408 -1.55 -8.11 13.51
N ARG A 409 -2.42 -7.10 13.34
CA ARG A 409 -3.85 -7.07 13.67
C ARG A 409 -4.59 -6.26 12.60
N LYS A 410 -5.81 -6.64 12.28
CA LYS A 410 -6.66 -6.01 11.25
C LYS A 410 -8.08 -5.88 11.76
N TYR A 411 -8.67 -4.70 11.59
CA TYR A 411 -10.10 -4.51 11.76
C TYR A 411 -10.72 -4.17 10.41
N ASP A 412 -11.83 -4.80 10.08
CA ASP A 412 -12.62 -4.41 8.92
C ASP A 412 -13.91 -3.75 9.38
N ILE A 413 -14.39 -2.80 8.57
CA ILE A 413 -15.71 -2.21 8.75
C ILE A 413 -16.60 -2.65 7.60
N GLU A 414 -17.70 -3.32 7.93
CA GLU A 414 -18.71 -3.74 6.96
C GLU A 414 -20.00 -2.94 7.12
N ALA A 415 -20.46 -2.31 6.05
CA ALA A 415 -21.73 -1.57 6.04
C ALA A 415 -22.89 -2.43 5.55
N TRP A 416 -24.07 -2.19 6.09
CA TRP A 416 -25.30 -2.82 5.63
C TRP A 416 -25.65 -2.35 4.21
N MET A 417 -25.82 -3.30 3.29
CA MET A 417 -26.18 -3.04 1.90
C MET A 417 -27.54 -3.70 1.60
N PRO A 418 -28.66 -2.94 1.66
CA PRO A 418 -30.01 -3.49 1.47
C PRO A 418 -30.18 -4.35 0.22
N GLY A 419 -29.61 -3.94 -0.91
CA GLY A 419 -29.69 -4.67 -2.19
C GLY A 419 -28.91 -5.98 -2.18
N LEU A 420 -27.85 -6.09 -1.38
CA LEU A 420 -27.13 -7.35 -1.15
C LEU A 420 -27.80 -8.22 -0.07
N GLY A 421 -28.62 -7.64 0.80
CA GLY A 421 -29.26 -8.32 1.93
C GLY A 421 -28.27 -8.77 3.02
N ARG A 422 -27.07 -8.19 3.04
CA ARG A 422 -26.00 -8.50 4.01
C ARG A 422 -25.07 -7.30 4.21
N TYR A 423 -24.17 -7.45 5.18
CA TYR A 423 -23.05 -6.53 5.34
C TYR A 423 -22.00 -6.77 4.25
N GLY A 424 -21.30 -5.70 3.89
CA GLY A 424 -20.15 -5.75 2.99
C GLY A 424 -19.06 -4.77 3.40
N GLU A 425 -17.81 -5.25 3.41
CA GLU A 425 -16.61 -4.49 3.73
C GLU A 425 -16.56 -3.15 2.96
N ILE A 426 -16.42 -2.03 3.67
CA ILE A 426 -16.19 -0.70 3.10
C ILE A 426 -14.82 -0.13 3.48
N SER A 427 -14.15 -0.74 4.47
CA SER A 427 -12.88 -0.29 4.99
C SER A 427 -12.15 -1.41 5.72
N SER A 428 -10.82 -1.25 5.81
CA SER A 428 -9.93 -2.07 6.61
C SER A 428 -8.84 -1.20 7.22
N ALA A 429 -8.43 -1.52 8.45
CA ALA A 429 -7.38 -0.85 9.20
C ALA A 429 -6.41 -1.87 9.80
N SER A 430 -5.12 -1.74 9.46
CA SER A 430 -4.08 -2.69 9.87
C SER A 430 -2.94 -2.01 10.62
N ASN A 431 -2.53 -2.63 11.74
CA ASN A 431 -1.21 -2.39 12.32
C ASN A 431 -0.23 -3.39 11.68
N CYS A 432 0.79 -2.92 10.97
CA CYS A 432 1.78 -3.78 10.32
C CYS A 432 3.08 -3.91 11.12
N THR A 433 3.17 -3.29 12.31
CA THR A 433 4.38 -3.23 13.13
C THR A 433 5.60 -2.87 12.25
N ASP A 434 6.73 -3.55 12.39
CA ASP A 434 7.93 -3.30 11.60
C ASP A 434 8.04 -4.14 10.31
N TYR A 435 6.98 -4.86 9.91
CA TYR A 435 7.01 -5.78 8.76
C TYR A 435 7.38 -5.06 7.46
N GLN A 436 6.70 -3.94 7.18
CA GLN A 436 6.92 -3.15 5.97
C GLN A 436 8.18 -2.29 6.11
N SER A 437 8.41 -1.66 7.26
CA SER A 437 9.57 -0.80 7.47
C SER A 437 10.89 -1.56 7.38
N ARG A 438 10.96 -2.84 7.80
CA ARG A 438 12.12 -3.72 7.57
C ARG A 438 12.41 -3.96 6.09
N ARG A 439 11.37 -4.09 5.27
CA ARG A 439 11.48 -4.32 3.82
C ARG A 439 11.78 -3.03 3.05
N LEU A 440 11.22 -1.92 3.50
CA LEU A 440 11.41 -0.58 2.95
C LEU A 440 12.65 0.15 3.50
N GLY A 441 13.33 -0.41 4.51
CA GLY A 441 14.53 0.18 5.09
C GLY A 441 14.30 1.40 5.99
N ILE A 442 13.07 1.63 6.45
CA ILE A 442 12.65 2.85 7.15
C ILE A 442 12.94 2.72 8.64
N ARG A 443 13.79 3.60 9.16
CA ARG A 443 14.18 3.62 10.58
C ARG A 443 13.95 5.00 11.18
N PHE A 444 13.99 5.08 12.50
CA PHE A 444 14.14 6.34 13.22
C PHE A 444 15.31 6.24 14.20
N ARG A 445 15.86 7.39 14.59
CA ARG A 445 16.91 7.45 15.60
C ARG A 445 16.32 7.95 16.92
N PRO A 446 16.28 7.11 17.98
CA PRO A 446 15.91 7.57 19.31
C PRO A 446 16.81 8.70 19.81
N SER A 447 16.22 9.62 20.57
CA SER A 447 16.88 10.80 21.13
C SER A 447 17.73 10.47 22.35
N GLU A 448 17.41 9.39 23.07
CA GLU A 448 18.21 8.93 24.21
C GLU A 448 19.46 8.15 23.77
N PRO A 449 20.64 8.41 24.34
CA PRO A 449 21.86 7.70 23.98
C PRO A 449 21.77 6.20 24.32
N ALA A 450 22.40 5.35 23.50
CA ALA A 450 22.54 3.93 23.82
C ALA A 450 23.24 3.75 25.18
N SER A 451 22.75 2.81 25.99
CA SER A 451 23.29 2.31 27.28
C SER A 451 24.70 2.80 27.66
N ALA A 452 24.85 3.20 28.93
CA ALA A 452 26.01 3.85 29.57
C ALA A 452 27.40 3.16 29.43
N ASN A 453 27.54 2.11 28.63
CA ASN A 453 28.81 1.49 28.26
C ASN A 453 29.01 1.46 26.74
N PRO A 454 29.36 2.60 26.10
CA PRO A 454 29.81 2.59 24.72
C PRO A 454 31.08 1.75 24.61
N LYS A 455 30.99 0.57 23.97
CA LYS A 455 32.19 -0.17 23.54
C LYS A 455 33.05 0.78 22.69
N LYS A 456 34.33 0.94 23.06
CA LYS A 456 35.31 1.83 22.41
C LYS A 456 35.14 1.80 20.88
N GLY A 457 34.78 2.95 20.30
CA GLY A 457 34.67 3.15 18.84
C GLY A 457 33.26 3.22 18.26
N ARG A 458 32.19 3.00 19.04
CA ARG A 458 30.81 3.29 18.58
C ARG A 458 30.44 4.75 18.85
N SER A 459 29.78 5.38 17.87
CA SER A 459 29.14 6.69 17.96
C SER A 459 28.32 6.82 19.25
N SER A 460 28.31 8.01 19.87
CA SER A 460 27.48 8.34 21.05
C SER A 460 25.98 8.36 20.76
N LEU A 461 25.58 8.18 19.50
CA LEU A 461 24.19 8.16 19.07
C LEU A 461 23.54 6.79 19.29
N ALA A 462 22.26 6.78 19.66
CA ALA A 462 21.43 5.58 19.71
C ALA A 462 21.48 4.80 18.39
N SER A 463 21.40 3.47 18.47
CA SER A 463 21.20 2.63 17.29
C SER A 463 19.81 2.93 16.68
N PRO A 464 19.71 3.16 15.37
CA PRO A 464 18.42 3.33 14.71
C PRO A 464 17.52 2.11 14.92
N GLN A 465 16.24 2.36 15.12
CA GLN A 465 15.19 1.35 15.27
C GLN A 465 14.23 1.43 14.08
N PHE A 466 13.56 0.34 13.74
CA PHE A 466 12.52 0.38 12.71
C PHE A 466 11.27 1.09 13.24
N VAL A 467 10.63 1.90 12.39
CA VAL A 467 9.31 2.46 12.71
C VAL A 467 8.24 1.38 12.59
N HIS A 468 7.10 1.57 13.27
CA HIS A 468 5.90 0.82 12.95
C HIS A 468 5.12 1.53 11.84
N THR A 469 4.49 0.75 10.95
CA THR A 469 3.58 1.26 9.91
C THR A 469 2.16 0.82 10.16
N LEU A 470 1.21 1.72 9.90
CA LEU A 470 -0.22 1.44 9.95
C LEU A 470 -0.88 2.02 8.71
N ASN A 471 -1.93 1.35 8.26
CA ASN A 471 -2.77 1.80 7.15
C ASN A 471 -4.24 1.64 7.51
N ALA A 472 -5.08 2.46 6.90
CA ALA A 472 -6.53 2.33 7.01
C ALA A 472 -7.25 2.92 5.80
N THR A 473 -8.43 2.41 5.47
CA THR A 473 -9.23 2.89 4.35
C THR A 473 -10.25 3.92 4.86
N ALA A 474 -10.04 5.20 4.59
CA ALA A 474 -11.01 6.22 4.99
C ALA A 474 -12.25 6.26 4.08
N CYS A 475 -12.08 5.96 2.79
CA CYS A 475 -13.20 5.94 1.84
C CYS A 475 -12.87 5.08 0.60
N ALA A 476 -13.40 3.86 0.51
CA ALA A 476 -13.44 3.09 -0.73
C ALA A 476 -14.67 3.50 -1.56
N VAL A 477 -14.49 4.44 -2.49
CA VAL A 477 -15.58 5.20 -3.12
C VAL A 477 -16.69 4.33 -3.71
N PRO A 478 -16.44 3.25 -4.48
CA PRO A 478 -17.53 2.48 -5.09
C PRO A 478 -18.46 1.86 -4.05
N ARG A 479 -17.91 1.32 -2.97
CA ARG A 479 -18.69 0.68 -1.91
C ARG A 479 -19.38 1.71 -1.00
N MET A 480 -18.81 2.91 -0.89
CA MET A 480 -19.50 4.06 -0.29
C MET A 480 -20.70 4.50 -1.14
N ILE A 481 -20.54 4.57 -2.47
CA ILE A 481 -21.65 4.87 -3.38
C ILE A 481 -22.75 3.81 -3.25
N ILE A 482 -22.43 2.52 -3.23
CA ILE A 482 -23.42 1.45 -2.98
C ILE A 482 -24.20 1.71 -1.69
N SER A 483 -23.46 1.90 -0.59
CA SER A 483 -24.05 2.08 0.74
C SER A 483 -24.96 3.31 0.80
N LEU A 484 -24.55 4.41 0.15
CA LEU A 484 -25.31 5.65 0.12
C LEU A 484 -26.55 5.57 -0.77
N LEU A 485 -26.44 5.00 -1.98
CA LEU A 485 -27.58 4.86 -2.88
C LEU A 485 -28.65 3.96 -2.27
N GLU A 486 -28.25 2.80 -1.74
CA GLU A 486 -29.22 1.81 -1.27
C GLU A 486 -29.87 2.20 0.06
N ASN A 487 -29.13 2.79 1.01
CA ASN A 487 -29.71 3.16 2.32
C ASN A 487 -30.52 4.46 2.27
N ASN A 488 -30.21 5.38 1.34
CA ASN A 488 -30.87 6.68 1.24
C ASN A 488 -31.92 6.77 0.11
N GLN A 489 -32.28 5.64 -0.52
CA GLN A 489 -33.36 5.60 -1.51
C GLN A 489 -34.72 5.96 -0.90
N GLN A 490 -35.59 6.55 -1.72
CA GLN A 490 -36.97 6.89 -1.39
C GLN A 490 -37.94 6.11 -2.28
N GLU A 491 -39.22 6.09 -1.89
CA GLU A 491 -40.27 5.34 -2.60
C GLU A 491 -40.42 5.78 -4.07
N ASP A 492 -40.20 7.07 -4.35
CA ASP A 492 -40.27 7.64 -5.69
C ASP A 492 -39.03 7.34 -6.57
N GLY A 493 -38.05 6.60 -6.04
CA GLY A 493 -36.80 6.27 -6.71
C GLY A 493 -35.69 7.32 -6.58
N SER A 494 -35.96 8.46 -5.93
CA SER A 494 -34.92 9.44 -5.60
C SER A 494 -33.99 8.93 -4.49
N VAL A 495 -32.80 9.54 -4.36
CA VAL A 495 -31.83 9.22 -3.30
C VAL A 495 -31.46 10.48 -2.55
N THR A 496 -31.65 10.50 -1.23
CA THR A 496 -31.25 11.64 -0.39
C THR A 496 -29.73 11.68 -0.21
N ILE A 497 -29.13 12.86 -0.29
CA ILE A 497 -27.71 13.08 -0.01
C ILE A 497 -27.52 13.39 1.49
N PRO A 498 -26.64 12.68 2.21
CA PRO A 498 -26.30 13.00 3.60
C PRO A 498 -25.84 14.45 3.76
N GLU A 499 -26.30 15.11 4.83
CA GLU A 499 -25.98 16.52 5.12
C GLU A 499 -24.47 16.85 5.01
N PRO A 500 -23.53 16.04 5.55
CA PRO A 500 -22.11 16.36 5.47
C PRO A 500 -21.54 16.44 4.04
N LEU A 501 -22.16 15.74 3.09
CA LEU A 501 -21.70 15.68 1.69
C LEU A 501 -22.27 16.83 0.85
N ARG A 502 -23.41 17.40 1.20
CA ARG A 502 -24.09 18.43 0.38
C ARG A 502 -23.20 19.61 0.02
N PRO A 503 -22.37 20.19 0.92
CA PRO A 503 -21.46 21.27 0.54
C PRO A 503 -20.47 20.90 -0.58
N TYR A 504 -20.13 19.62 -0.69
CA TYR A 504 -19.19 19.10 -1.69
C TYR A 504 -19.89 18.69 -3.00
N LEU A 505 -21.23 18.61 -3.00
CA LEU A 505 -22.07 18.36 -4.17
C LEU A 505 -22.83 19.64 -4.61
N GLY A 506 -22.29 20.83 -4.31
CA GLY A 506 -22.89 22.10 -4.72
C GLY A 506 -24.23 22.42 -4.03
N GLY A 507 -24.47 21.86 -2.85
CA GLY A 507 -25.71 22.02 -2.09
C GLY A 507 -26.83 21.04 -2.47
N LEU A 508 -26.56 20.06 -3.34
CA LEU A 508 -27.54 19.06 -3.76
C LEU A 508 -28.06 18.25 -2.56
N ALA A 509 -29.38 18.28 -2.34
CA ALA A 509 -30.01 17.56 -1.23
C ALA A 509 -30.50 16.16 -1.58
N ALA A 510 -30.79 15.90 -2.85
CA ALA A 510 -31.23 14.59 -3.36
C ALA A 510 -30.88 14.43 -4.84
N ILE A 511 -30.66 13.19 -5.27
CA ILE A 511 -30.58 12.78 -6.67
C ILE A 511 -31.98 12.36 -7.10
N THR A 512 -32.52 13.00 -8.14
CA THR A 512 -33.88 12.75 -8.64
C THR A 512 -33.86 12.32 -10.10
N HIS A 513 -34.96 11.74 -10.57
CA HIS A 513 -35.14 11.52 -12.00
C HIS A 513 -34.97 12.82 -12.77
N LYS A 514 -34.28 12.76 -13.91
CA LYS A 514 -34.20 13.91 -14.80
C LYS A 514 -35.57 14.16 -15.41
N SER A 515 -36.06 15.40 -15.30
CA SER A 515 -37.21 15.84 -16.08
C SER A 515 -36.83 15.75 -17.56
N LEU A 516 -37.55 14.92 -18.31
CA LEU A 516 -37.43 14.79 -19.77
C LEU A 516 -37.67 16.13 -20.48
#